data_AF-A0A959TJ99-F1
#
_entry.id   AF-A0A959TJ99-F1
#
_cell.length_a   1.000
_cell.length_b   1.000
_cell.length_c   1.000
_cell.angle_alpha   90.00
_cell.angle_beta   90.00
_cell.angle_gamma   90.00
#
_symmetry.space_group_name_H-M   'P 1'
#
loop_
_entity.id
_entity.type
_entity.pdbx_description
1 polymer ?
#
loop_
_entity_poly.entity_id
_entity_poly.type
_entity_poly.pdbx_seq_one_letter_code
_entity_poly.pdbx_strand_id
1 'polypeptide(L)' 'MGKAIKGLDIPDDAFKGIEAMINSMTPEERRDPELINGSRRQRIASGSGTTVTEVNKLLKQ' A
#
# COMPACT_ATOMS: atom_id res chain seq x y z
N MET A 1 12.46 -9.93 11.42
CA MET A 1 12.15 -9.95 9.97
C MET A 1 13.29 -9.33 9.15
N GLY A 2 14.55 -9.78 9.28
CA GLY A 2 15.71 -9.04 8.71
C GLY A 2 16.67 -9.86 7.84
N LYS A 3 16.40 -11.15 7.60
CA LYS A 3 17.35 -12.06 6.94
C LYS A 3 16.80 -12.91 5.78
N ALA A 4 15.55 -12.71 5.37
CA ALA A 4 14.91 -13.57 4.35
C ALA A 4 14.80 -12.95 2.95
N ILE A 5 15.26 -11.72 2.71
CA ILE A 5 15.12 -11.01 1.42
C ILE A 5 16.46 -10.92 0.66
N LYS A 6 17.28 -11.97 0.68
CA LYS A 6 18.66 -11.91 0.11
C LYS A 6 18.87 -12.75 -1.15
N GLY A 7 17.82 -13.26 -1.78
CA GLY A 7 17.98 -14.15 -2.94
C GLY A 7 16.79 -14.28 -3.88
N LEU A 8 15.82 -13.37 -3.82
CA LEU A 8 14.84 -13.24 -4.88
C LEU A 8 15.21 -11.99 -5.67
N ASP A 9 15.39 -12.12 -6.99
CA ASP A 9 15.28 -11.00 -7.94
C ASP A 9 13.86 -10.44 -7.82
N ILE A 10 13.58 -9.74 -6.72
CA ILE A 10 12.34 -9.01 -6.58
C ILE A 10 12.54 -7.77 -7.45
N PRO A 11 11.80 -7.63 -8.55
CA PRO A 11 11.94 -6.45 -9.38
C PRO A 11 11.72 -5.22 -8.49
N ASP A 12 12.64 -4.26 -8.55
CA ASP A 12 12.60 -3.05 -7.72
C ASP A 12 11.26 -2.32 -7.82
N ASP A 13 10.53 -2.53 -8.92
CA ASP A 13 9.21 -1.95 -9.18
C ASP A 13 8.06 -2.64 -8.43
N ALA A 14 8.23 -3.88 -7.97
CA ALA A 14 7.19 -4.62 -7.26
C ALA A 14 6.80 -3.97 -5.93
N PHE A 15 7.75 -3.29 -5.28
CA PHE A 15 7.51 -2.60 -4.02
C PHE A 15 7.15 -1.12 -4.18
N LYS A 16 7.52 -0.47 -5.30
CA LYS A 16 7.25 0.96 -5.53
C LYS A 16 5.77 1.29 -5.43
N GLY A 17 4.91 0.45 -6.01
CA GLY A 17 3.45 0.64 -5.93
C GLY A 17 2.91 0.54 -4.49
N ILE A 18 3.44 -0.41 -3.71
CA ILE A 18 3.05 -0.60 -2.31
C ILE A 18 3.52 0.59 -1.47
N GLU A 19 4.78 1.00 -1.63
CA GLU A 19 5.36 2.14 -0.93
C GLU A 19 4.60 3.43 -1.23
N ALA A 20 4.24 3.69 -2.49
CA ALA A 20 3.45 4.85 -2.88
C ALA A 20 2.06 4.84 -2.20
N MET A 21 1.39 3.67 -2.11
CA MET A 21 0.12 3.53 -1.42
C MET A 21 0.24 3.81 0.08
N ILE A 22 1.24 3.23 0.74
CA ILE A 22 1.49 3.48 2.18
C ILE A 22 1.79 4.96 2.42
N ASN A 23 2.63 5.58 1.58
CA ASN A 23 2.98 6.99 1.70
C ASN A 23 1.77 7.93 1.51
N SER A 24 0.74 7.48 0.78
CA SER A 24 -0.52 8.23 0.56
C SER A 24 -1.56 8.07 1.68
N MET A 25 -1.31 7.20 2.66
CA MET A 25 -2.13 7.05 3.87
C MET A 25 -1.73 8.06 4.96
N THR A 26 -2.67 8.43 5.81
CA THR A 26 -2.37 9.18 7.04
C THR A 26 -1.79 8.26 8.12
N PRO A 27 -1.06 8.78 9.13
CA PRO A 27 -0.54 7.96 10.22
C PRO A 27 -1.63 7.16 10.97
N GLU A 28 -2.84 7.69 11.08
CA GLU A 28 -3.99 7.02 11.69
C GLU A 28 -4.42 5.81 10.86
N GLU A 29 -4.54 5.97 9.54
CA GLU A 29 -4.93 4.90 8.62
C GLU A 29 -3.87 3.78 8.55
N ARG A 30 -2.59 4.12 8.68
CA ARG A 30 -1.52 3.11 8.73
C ARG A 30 -1.53 2.30 10.02
N ARG A 31 -1.93 2.93 11.14
CA ARG A 31 -2.05 2.25 12.45
C ARG A 31 -3.34 1.43 12.53
N ASP A 32 -4.41 1.93 11.91
CA ASP A 32 -5.74 1.34 11.94
C ASP A 32 -6.36 1.31 10.53
N PRO A 33 -6.18 0.20 9.80
CA PRO A 33 -6.76 0.00 8.47
C PRO A 33 -8.29 -0.02 8.45
N GLU A 34 -8.98 -0.26 9.58
CA GLU A 34 -10.45 -0.27 9.63
C GLU A 34 -11.05 1.11 9.36
N LEU A 35 -10.29 2.18 9.62
CA LEU A 35 -10.69 3.55 9.29
C LEU A 35 -10.79 3.80 7.78
N ILE A 36 -10.21 2.92 6.93
CA ILE A 36 -10.10 3.10 5.48
C ILE A 36 -11.43 2.74 4.78
N ASN A 37 -12.34 3.71 4.82
CA ASN A 37 -13.60 3.68 4.06
C ASN A 37 -13.40 3.96 2.55
N GLY A 38 -14.48 3.89 1.76
CA GLY A 38 -14.40 4.05 0.30
C GLY A 38 -13.80 5.39 -0.17
N SER A 39 -14.11 6.49 0.52
CA SER A 39 -13.54 7.81 0.19
C SER A 39 -12.03 7.86 0.43
N ARG A 40 -11.56 7.29 1.55
CA ARG A 40 -10.13 7.20 1.85
C ARG A 40 -9.38 6.31 0.84
N ARG A 41 -9.97 5.19 0.42
CA ARG A 41 -9.39 4.33 -0.63
C ARG A 41 -9.24 5.07 -1.95
N GLN A 42 -10.24 5.86 -2.34
CA GLN A 42 -10.16 6.69 -3.54
C GLN A 42 -9.02 7.72 -3.43
N ARG A 43 -8.90 8.38 -2.27
CA ARG A 43 -7.81 9.34 -2.03
C ARG A 43 -6.44 8.69 -2.09
N ILE A 44 -6.26 7.53 -1.45
CA ILE A 44 -5.00 6.78 -1.43
C ILE A 44 -4.63 6.39 -2.87
N ALA A 45 -5.55 5.76 -3.59
CA ALA A 45 -5.35 5.35 -4.98
C ALA A 45 -4.92 6.53 -5.88
N SER A 46 -5.64 7.65 -5.82
CA SER A 46 -5.30 8.85 -6.57
C SER A 46 -3.95 9.46 -6.16
N GLY A 47 -3.61 9.43 -4.86
CA GLY A 47 -2.34 9.96 -4.34
C GLY A 47 -1.13 9.09 -4.69
N SER A 48 -1.31 7.78 -4.80
CA SER A 48 -0.25 6.83 -5.13
C SER A 48 -0.12 6.50 -6.61
N GLY A 49 -1.02 7.02 -7.45
CA GLY A 49 -1.07 6.67 -8.87
C GLY A 49 -1.50 5.22 -9.12
N THR A 50 -2.26 4.63 -8.20
CA THR A 50 -2.76 3.25 -8.29
C THR A 50 -4.29 3.24 -8.38
N THR A 51 -4.87 2.05 -8.47
CA THR A 51 -6.32 1.85 -8.49
C THR A 51 -6.86 1.51 -7.10
N VAL A 52 -8.14 1.83 -6.88
CA VAL A 52 -8.86 1.42 -5.65
C VAL A 52 -8.82 -0.11 -5.46
N THR A 53 -8.80 -0.86 -6.56
CA THR A 53 -8.67 -2.33 -6.54
C THR A 53 -7.32 -2.78 -5.98
N GLU A 54 -6.22 -2.11 -6.32
CA GLU A 54 -4.90 -2.40 -5.76
C GLU A 54 -4.83 -2.05 -4.28
N VAL A 55 -5.41 -0.92 -3.87
CA VAL A 55 -5.54 -0.56 -2.45
C VAL A 55 -6.34 -1.63 -1.70
N ASN A 56 -7.46 -2.11 -2.26
CA ASN A 56 -8.25 -3.18 -1.66
C ASN A 56 -7.49 -4.49 -1.53
N LYS A 57 -6.62 -4.82 -2.50
CA LYS A 57 -5.76 -6.01 -2.42
C LYS A 57 -4.76 -5.87 -1.29
N LEU A 58 -4.13 -4.69 -1.14
CA LEU A 58 -3.19 -4.42 -0.06
C LEU A 58 -3.84 -4.54 1.32
N LEU A 59 -5.05 -4.00 1.51
CA LEU A 59 -5.77 -4.06 2.79
C LEU A 59 -6.29 -5.46 3.16
N LYS A 60 -6.28 -6.40 2.21
CA LYS A 60 -6.71 -7.80 2.44
C LYS A 60 -5.52 -8.76 2.65
N GLN A 61 -4.28 -8.29 2.49
CA GLN A 61 -3.07 -9.10 2.76
C GLN A 61 -2.76 -9.19 4.25
#